data_AF-A0A6N2TWM9-F1
#
_entry.id   AF-A0A6N2TWM9-F1
#
_cell.length_a   1.000
_cell.length_b   1.000
_cell.length_c   1.000
_cell.angle_alpha   90.00
_cell.angle_beta   90.00
_cell.angle_gamma   90.00
#
_symmetry.space_group_name_H-M   'P 1'
#
loop_
_entity.id
_entity.type
_entity.pdbx_description
1 polymer ?
#
loop_
_entity_poly.entity_id
_entity_poly.type
_entity_poly.pdbx_seq_one_letter_code
_entity_poly.pdbx_strand_id
1 'polypeptide(L)'
;MNRIDPFPEAAAGEKQLAAINRFSRRKLSPDEVFVFAVNLCDNEVDRDGERFTRPALEALAPMMLGKTGIFDHNPQGAGQTARIFYTQVVEDPSRETSCGEPFCQLRALCYLPRCEKNADLILEIDAGIKKEVSIGCAVAKKSCSICGAAAGSCGHKTGERYGGQLCCTLLEEPTDAYEWSFVAVPAQREAGVTKAYGTALSPGELKKKLALGEVTLKSGEAKALLTQLERLETLAQAGEEYLSSLRREVEKALVLQHPALTGTLAQKAAASLSCRELQSFLAGLGKDASLPVPQLYRPEGTKATSNRHFKL
;
A
#
# COMPACT_ATOMS: atom_id res chain seq x y z
N MET A 1 19.22 8.37 -14.65
CA MET A 1 18.11 7.39 -14.76
C MET A 1 17.02 7.86 -13.81
N ASN A 2 15.90 8.34 -14.34
CA ASN A 2 14.75 8.69 -13.52
C ASN A 2 14.24 7.41 -12.87
N ARG A 3 14.24 7.38 -11.53
CA ARG A 3 13.68 6.28 -10.74
C ARG A 3 12.17 6.32 -10.99
N ILE A 4 11.64 5.38 -11.80
CA ILE A 4 10.19 5.25 -11.96
C ILE A 4 9.68 4.68 -10.64
N ASP A 5 8.94 5.48 -9.90
CA ASP A 5 8.36 5.04 -8.64
C ASP A 5 7.41 3.87 -8.89
N PRO A 6 7.43 2.82 -8.04
CA PRO A 6 6.52 1.70 -8.19
C PRO A 6 5.07 2.17 -8.08
N PHE A 7 4.18 1.51 -8.82
CA PHE A 7 2.75 1.79 -8.75
C PHE A 7 2.23 1.61 -7.31
N PRO A 8 1.57 2.62 -6.73
CA PRO A 8 1.15 2.56 -5.33
C PRO A 8 0.08 1.50 -5.09
N GLU A 9 0.13 0.88 -3.91
CA GLU A 9 -0.88 -0.07 -3.45
C GLU A 9 -2.21 0.64 -3.16
N ALA A 10 -3.35 0.01 -3.45
CA ALA A 10 -4.67 0.53 -3.12
C ALA A 10 -4.96 0.38 -1.61
N ALA A 11 -4.81 1.44 -0.80
CA ALA A 11 -4.84 1.30 0.67
C ALA A 11 -5.54 2.43 1.44
N ALA A 12 -6.07 3.48 0.78
CA ALA A 12 -6.74 4.61 1.42
C ALA A 12 -5.92 5.32 2.53
N GLY A 13 -4.59 5.18 2.54
CA GLY A 13 -3.69 5.84 3.49
C GLY A 13 -3.67 7.36 3.32
N GLU A 14 -3.05 8.08 4.26
CA GLU A 14 -3.09 9.55 4.36
C GLU A 14 -2.86 10.29 3.02
N LYS A 15 -1.82 9.91 2.27
CA LYS A 15 -1.50 10.50 0.96
C LYS A 15 -2.59 10.26 -0.09
N GLN A 16 -3.15 9.04 -0.14
CA GLN A 16 -4.21 8.69 -1.07
C GLN A 16 -5.52 9.37 -0.69
N LEU A 17 -5.83 9.41 0.61
CA LEU A 17 -7.01 10.09 1.12
C LEU A 17 -6.95 11.60 0.83
N ALA A 18 -5.77 12.22 0.95
CA ALA A 18 -5.57 13.62 0.53
C ALA A 18 -5.81 13.80 -0.97
N ALA A 19 -5.34 12.87 -1.81
CA ALA A 19 -5.56 12.91 -3.26
C ALA A 19 -7.05 12.73 -3.63
N ILE A 20 -7.75 11.79 -2.98
CA ILE A 20 -9.19 11.57 -3.11
C ILE A 20 -9.97 12.83 -2.71
N ASN A 21 -9.59 13.46 -1.60
CA ASN A 21 -10.27 14.64 -1.07
C ASN A 21 -10.17 15.90 -1.95
N ARG A 22 -9.32 15.89 -3.00
CA ARG A 22 -9.34 16.95 -4.04
C ARG A 22 -10.55 16.85 -4.97
N PHE A 23 -11.17 15.67 -5.04
CA PHE A 23 -12.32 15.40 -5.91
C PHE A 23 -13.65 15.29 -5.15
N SER A 24 -13.64 15.35 -3.81
CA SER A 24 -14.84 15.34 -2.98
C SER A 24 -15.19 16.74 -2.48
N ARG A 25 -16.49 16.99 -2.28
CA ARG A 25 -16.98 18.28 -1.76
C ARG A 25 -16.74 18.47 -0.26
N ARG A 26 -16.59 17.36 0.47
CA ARG A 26 -16.24 17.34 1.89
C ARG A 26 -15.09 16.37 2.11
N LYS A 27 -14.43 16.48 3.26
CA LYS A 27 -13.44 15.49 3.66
C LYS A 27 -14.12 14.14 3.90
N LEU A 28 -13.58 13.12 3.25
CA LEU A 28 -13.87 11.71 3.44
C LEU A 28 -12.80 11.12 4.36
N SER A 29 -13.21 10.22 5.24
CA SER A 29 -12.36 9.40 6.10
C SER A 29 -12.02 8.07 5.41
N PRO A 30 -11.00 7.33 5.90
CA PRO A 30 -10.62 6.03 5.32
C PRO A 30 -11.79 5.03 5.27
N ASP A 31 -12.63 4.99 6.31
CA ASP A 31 -13.76 4.06 6.42
C ASP A 31 -14.94 4.40 5.50
N GLU A 32 -14.91 5.58 4.86
CA GLU A 32 -15.95 6.02 3.92
C GLU A 32 -15.63 5.69 2.47
N VAL A 33 -14.42 5.20 2.18
CA VAL A 33 -13.96 4.95 0.81
C VAL A 33 -13.49 3.52 0.61
N PHE A 34 -13.84 2.96 -0.53
CA PHE A 34 -13.24 1.74 -1.06
C PHE A 34 -12.30 2.13 -2.20
N VAL A 35 -11.04 1.70 -2.10
CA VAL A 35 -9.97 2.04 -3.05
C VAL A 35 -9.51 0.78 -3.75
N PHE A 36 -9.39 0.83 -5.08
CA PHE A 36 -9.00 -0.31 -5.91
C PHE A 36 -8.16 0.14 -7.10
N ALA A 37 -7.38 -0.78 -7.65
CA ALA A 37 -6.51 -0.54 -8.79
C ALA A 37 -7.12 -1.06 -10.09
N VAL A 38 -6.92 -0.32 -11.17
CA VAL A 38 -7.42 -0.66 -12.51
C VAL A 38 -6.31 -0.50 -13.53
N ASN A 39 -6.19 -1.46 -14.43
CA ASN A 39 -5.47 -1.30 -15.68
C ASN A 39 -6.47 -0.72 -16.69
N LEU A 40 -6.22 0.51 -17.15
CA LEU A 40 -7.13 1.23 -18.02
C LEU A 40 -6.91 0.85 -19.48
N CYS A 41 -5.67 0.98 -19.93
CA CYS A 41 -5.26 0.61 -21.28
C CYS A 41 -3.77 0.31 -21.37
N ASP A 42 -3.33 -0.32 -22.47
CA ASP A 42 -1.94 -0.70 -22.72
C ASP A 42 -1.49 -0.48 -24.18
N ASN A 43 -0.24 -0.84 -24.50
CA ASN A 43 0.33 -0.73 -25.84
C ASN A 43 0.32 -2.04 -26.65
N GLU A 44 -0.38 -3.07 -26.18
CA GLU A 44 -0.58 -4.31 -26.94
C GLU A 44 -1.68 -4.12 -28.01
N VAL A 45 -1.59 -4.89 -29.09
CA VAL A 45 -2.62 -4.94 -30.12
C VAL A 45 -3.89 -5.57 -29.54
N ASP A 46 -4.97 -4.80 -29.56
CA ASP A 46 -6.26 -5.21 -29.04
C ASP A 46 -7.07 -6.05 -30.05
N ARG A 47 -8.31 -6.36 -29.68
CA ARG A 47 -9.21 -7.18 -30.51
C ARG A 47 -9.64 -6.50 -31.81
N ASP A 48 -9.60 -5.18 -31.85
CA ASP A 48 -9.96 -4.38 -33.02
C ASP A 48 -8.73 -4.14 -33.92
N GLY A 49 -7.57 -4.67 -33.52
CA GLY A 49 -6.31 -4.49 -34.23
C GLY A 49 -5.75 -3.08 -34.05
N GLU A 50 -6.12 -2.41 -32.97
CA GLU A 50 -5.62 -1.09 -32.57
C GLU A 50 -4.65 -1.23 -31.38
N ARG A 51 -3.77 -0.24 -31.18
CA ARG A 51 -2.95 -0.14 -29.97
C ARG A 51 -2.61 1.31 -29.64
N PHE A 52 -2.48 1.65 -28.37
CA PHE A 52 -1.93 2.94 -27.97
C PHE A 52 -0.41 2.93 -28.12
N THR A 53 0.15 4.05 -28.59
CA THR A 53 1.59 4.27 -28.49
C THR A 53 1.96 4.66 -27.06
N ARG A 54 3.21 4.43 -26.65
CA ARG A 54 3.68 4.90 -25.32
C ARG A 54 3.45 6.42 -25.11
N PRO A 55 3.79 7.30 -26.07
CA PRO A 55 3.46 8.73 -25.93
C PRO A 55 1.96 8.99 -25.75
N ALA A 56 1.08 8.20 -26.39
CA ALA A 56 -0.35 8.31 -26.18
C ALA A 56 -0.78 7.89 -24.76
N LEU A 57 -0.21 6.81 -24.20
CA LEU A 57 -0.48 6.43 -22.81
C LEU A 57 -0.02 7.51 -21.82
N GLU A 58 1.16 8.11 -22.06
CA GLU A 58 1.70 9.20 -21.23
C GLU A 58 0.82 10.46 -21.31
N ALA A 59 0.28 10.77 -22.49
CA ALA A 59 -0.67 11.87 -22.68
C ALA A 59 -2.05 11.59 -22.06
N LEU A 60 -2.56 10.35 -22.12
CA LEU A 60 -3.81 9.94 -21.50
C LEU A 60 -3.76 9.96 -19.98
N ALA A 61 -2.60 9.66 -19.38
CA ALA A 61 -2.45 9.55 -17.94
C ALA A 61 -2.99 10.76 -17.15
N PRO A 62 -2.60 12.02 -17.44
CA PRO A 62 -3.19 13.19 -16.78
C PRO A 62 -4.66 13.42 -17.18
N MET A 63 -5.08 13.09 -18.41
CA MET A 63 -6.47 13.27 -18.87
C MET A 63 -7.45 12.37 -18.11
N MET A 64 -7.02 11.19 -17.67
CA MET A 64 -7.84 10.24 -16.92
C MET A 64 -8.08 10.65 -15.45
N LEU A 65 -7.32 11.61 -14.91
CA LEU A 65 -7.51 12.06 -13.52
C LEU A 65 -8.90 12.67 -13.32
N GLY A 66 -9.60 12.22 -12.28
CA GLY A 66 -10.95 12.67 -11.98
C GLY A 66 -12.04 12.10 -12.87
N LYS A 67 -11.72 11.28 -13.90
CA LYS A 67 -12.73 10.66 -14.75
C LYS A 67 -13.55 9.63 -13.97
N THR A 68 -14.82 9.55 -14.34
CA THR A 68 -15.82 8.75 -13.64
C THR A 68 -15.83 7.31 -14.17
N GLY A 69 -16.05 6.37 -13.27
CA GLY A 69 -16.35 4.97 -13.56
C GLY A 69 -17.84 4.79 -13.80
N ILE A 70 -18.21 4.21 -14.94
CA ILE A 70 -19.59 3.90 -15.35
C ILE A 70 -19.75 2.44 -15.79
N PHE A 71 -20.92 2.06 -16.30
CA PHE A 71 -21.20 0.73 -16.83
C PHE A 71 -21.58 0.80 -18.31
N ASP A 72 -21.03 -0.12 -19.10
CA ASP A 72 -21.34 -0.34 -20.52
C ASP A 72 -21.29 0.94 -21.37
N HIS A 73 -20.37 1.87 -21.05
CA HIS A 73 -20.25 3.19 -21.69
C HIS A 73 -21.56 4.02 -21.69
N ASN A 74 -22.48 3.73 -20.79
CA ASN A 74 -23.76 4.42 -20.71
C ASN A 74 -23.59 5.83 -20.11
N PRO A 75 -23.84 6.92 -20.86
CA PRO A 75 -23.57 8.28 -20.39
C PRO A 75 -24.56 8.78 -19.31
N GLN A 76 -25.53 7.95 -18.90
CA GLN A 76 -26.47 8.31 -17.85
C GLN A 76 -25.77 8.50 -16.50
N GLY A 77 -26.01 9.65 -15.86
CA GLY A 77 -25.39 10.01 -14.59
C GLY A 77 -25.65 9.01 -13.44
N ALA A 78 -26.73 8.23 -13.52
CA ALA A 78 -27.05 7.20 -12.52
C ALA A 78 -25.95 6.11 -12.38
N GLY A 79 -25.19 5.87 -13.46
CA GLY A 79 -24.10 4.89 -13.52
C GLY A 79 -22.76 5.37 -12.97
N GLN A 80 -22.63 6.64 -12.58
CA GLN A 80 -21.39 7.19 -12.02
C GLN A 80 -21.15 6.65 -10.60
N THR A 81 -20.28 5.65 -10.46
CA THR A 81 -20.07 4.92 -9.20
C THR A 81 -18.68 5.13 -8.60
N ALA A 82 -17.66 5.27 -9.43
CA ALA A 82 -16.27 5.41 -8.99
C ALA A 82 -15.59 6.62 -9.65
N ARG A 83 -14.43 7.02 -9.12
CA ARG A 83 -13.63 8.12 -9.68
C ARG A 83 -12.14 7.84 -9.57
N ILE A 84 -11.41 8.16 -10.63
CA ILE A 84 -9.93 8.06 -10.65
C ILE A 84 -9.34 9.21 -9.84
N PHE A 85 -8.39 8.92 -8.95
CA PHE A 85 -7.65 9.94 -8.19
C PHE A 85 -6.13 9.90 -8.39
N TYR A 86 -5.62 8.83 -9.01
CA TYR A 86 -4.20 8.66 -9.32
C TYR A 86 -4.07 7.86 -10.62
N THR A 87 -3.08 8.21 -11.44
CA THR A 87 -2.75 7.53 -12.69
C THR A 87 -1.24 7.43 -12.85
N GLN A 88 -0.78 6.39 -13.52
CA GLN A 88 0.62 6.19 -13.86
C GLN A 88 0.77 5.24 -15.05
N VAL A 89 1.66 5.60 -15.98
CA VAL A 89 2.15 4.63 -16.98
C VAL A 89 3.23 3.77 -16.36
N VAL A 90 3.02 2.46 -16.39
CA VAL A 90 3.95 1.46 -15.86
C VAL A 90 4.49 0.65 -17.01
N GLU A 91 5.81 0.57 -17.10
CA GLU A 91 6.53 -0.24 -18.08
C GLU A 91 6.93 -1.58 -17.44
N ASP A 92 6.77 -2.67 -18.18
CA ASP A 92 7.34 -3.98 -17.88
C ASP A 92 8.38 -4.32 -18.97
N PRO A 93 9.66 -4.02 -18.74
CA PRO A 93 10.71 -4.26 -19.73
C PRO A 93 11.02 -5.76 -19.91
N SER A 94 10.47 -6.63 -19.07
CA SER A 94 10.63 -8.10 -19.21
C SER A 94 9.62 -8.72 -20.18
N ARG A 95 8.63 -7.93 -20.62
CA ARG A 95 7.58 -8.34 -21.53
C ARG A 95 7.64 -7.52 -22.81
N GLU A 96 7.59 -8.23 -23.94
CA GLU A 96 7.52 -7.63 -25.27
C GLU A 96 6.09 -7.73 -25.82
N THR A 97 5.64 -6.71 -26.54
CA THR A 97 4.35 -6.69 -27.24
C THR A 97 4.42 -7.45 -28.56
N SER A 98 3.27 -7.72 -29.19
CA SER A 98 3.22 -8.31 -30.54
C SER A 98 3.92 -7.47 -31.62
N CYS A 99 4.20 -6.20 -31.33
CA CYS A 99 4.90 -5.26 -32.19
C CYS A 99 6.41 -5.11 -31.89
N GLY A 100 6.96 -5.87 -30.94
CA GLY A 100 8.39 -5.83 -30.62
C GLY A 100 8.80 -4.66 -29.71
N GLU A 101 7.85 -4.04 -29.01
CA GLU A 101 8.12 -2.94 -28.07
C GLU A 101 8.00 -3.44 -26.62
N PRO A 102 8.71 -2.84 -25.65
CA PRO A 102 8.45 -3.10 -24.24
C PRO A 102 6.98 -2.84 -23.88
N PHE A 103 6.38 -3.75 -23.11
CA PHE A 103 5.00 -3.60 -22.67
C PHE A 103 4.88 -2.42 -21.71
N CYS A 104 3.88 -1.57 -21.93
CA CYS A 104 3.52 -0.50 -21.02
C CYS A 104 2.01 -0.36 -20.91
N GLN A 105 1.55 0.00 -19.72
CA GLN A 105 0.14 0.10 -19.38
C GLN A 105 -0.14 1.37 -18.57
N LEU A 106 -1.25 2.03 -18.87
CA LEU A 106 -1.81 3.08 -18.06
C LEU A 106 -2.64 2.45 -16.93
N ARG A 107 -2.17 2.62 -15.70
CA ARG A 107 -2.86 2.17 -14.49
C ARG A 107 -3.47 3.34 -13.74
N ALA A 108 -4.52 3.06 -12.99
CA ALA A 108 -5.20 4.03 -12.15
C ALA A 108 -5.54 3.46 -10.77
N LEU A 109 -5.58 4.35 -9.77
CA LEU A 109 -6.31 4.09 -8.54
C LEU A 109 -7.65 4.82 -8.59
N CYS A 110 -8.69 4.06 -8.26
CA CYS A 110 -10.06 4.53 -8.20
C CYS A 110 -10.56 4.46 -6.76
N TYR A 111 -11.53 5.31 -6.45
CA TYR A 111 -12.30 5.22 -5.22
C TYR A 111 -13.80 5.24 -5.51
N LEU A 112 -14.56 4.59 -4.63
CA LEU A 112 -16.00 4.82 -4.51
C LEU A 112 -16.43 4.91 -3.04
N PRO A 113 -17.55 5.60 -2.73
CA PRO A 113 -18.06 5.68 -1.37
C PRO A 113 -18.52 4.31 -0.84
N ARG A 114 -18.21 4.00 0.42
CA ARG A 114 -18.81 2.90 1.15
C ARG A 114 -20.19 3.31 1.63
N CYS A 115 -21.22 2.79 0.99
CA CYS A 115 -22.62 3.01 1.34
C CYS A 115 -23.46 1.81 0.88
N GLU A 116 -24.71 1.74 1.35
CA GLU A 116 -25.64 0.65 1.02
C GLU A 116 -25.77 0.44 -0.50
N LYS A 117 -25.94 1.51 -1.27
CA LYS A 117 -26.03 1.47 -2.75
C LYS A 117 -24.82 0.75 -3.40
N ASN A 118 -23.63 0.89 -2.82
CA ASN A 118 -22.40 0.42 -3.42
C ASN A 118 -21.88 -0.90 -2.80
N ALA A 119 -22.56 -1.44 -1.78
CA ALA A 119 -22.08 -2.61 -1.05
C ALA A 119 -21.90 -3.82 -1.98
N ASP A 120 -22.88 -4.08 -2.86
CA ASP A 120 -22.82 -5.18 -3.82
C ASP A 120 -21.70 -4.98 -4.84
N LEU A 121 -21.54 -3.76 -5.38
CA LEU A 121 -20.46 -3.46 -6.33
C LEU A 121 -19.07 -3.66 -5.70
N ILE A 122 -18.88 -3.24 -4.45
CA ILE A 122 -17.62 -3.46 -3.73
C ILE A 122 -17.34 -4.96 -3.60
N LEU A 123 -18.35 -5.74 -3.19
CA LEU A 123 -18.24 -7.18 -3.08
C LEU A 123 -17.93 -7.84 -4.43
N GLU A 124 -18.60 -7.41 -5.50
CA GLU A 124 -18.36 -7.92 -6.85
C GLU A 124 -16.95 -7.62 -7.34
N ILE A 125 -16.41 -6.43 -7.04
CA ILE A 125 -15.02 -6.06 -7.37
C ILE A 125 -14.04 -6.93 -6.57
N ASP A 126 -14.23 -7.05 -5.25
CA ASP A 126 -13.36 -7.85 -4.37
C ASP A 126 -13.40 -9.34 -4.72
N ALA A 127 -14.57 -9.86 -5.08
CA ALA A 127 -14.76 -11.23 -5.54
C ALA A 127 -14.25 -11.47 -6.97
N GLY A 128 -13.89 -10.41 -7.70
CA GLY A 128 -13.43 -10.49 -9.10
C GLY A 128 -14.55 -10.79 -10.10
N ILE A 129 -15.81 -10.56 -9.73
CA ILE A 129 -16.99 -10.64 -10.60
C ILE A 129 -17.07 -9.38 -11.48
N LYS A 130 -16.81 -8.20 -10.91
CA LYS A 130 -16.66 -6.94 -11.67
C LYS A 130 -15.19 -6.67 -11.91
N LYS A 131 -14.70 -7.21 -13.02
CA LYS A 131 -13.28 -7.21 -13.33
C LYS A 131 -12.95 -6.43 -14.59
N GLU A 132 -13.59 -6.70 -15.70
CA GLU A 132 -13.19 -6.15 -16.99
C GLU A 132 -13.58 -4.67 -17.11
N VAL A 133 -12.67 -3.85 -17.65
CA VAL A 133 -12.92 -2.42 -17.89
C VAL A 133 -12.48 -1.97 -19.27
N SER A 134 -13.00 -0.84 -19.71
CA SER A 134 -12.63 -0.15 -20.95
C SER A 134 -12.54 1.35 -20.71
N ILE A 135 -11.85 2.08 -21.58
CA ILE A 135 -11.84 3.55 -21.57
C ILE A 135 -12.58 4.10 -22.78
N GLY A 136 -13.28 5.21 -22.58
CA GLY A 136 -13.76 6.06 -23.67
C GLY A 136 -12.81 7.24 -23.84
N CYS A 137 -12.21 7.38 -25.02
CA CYS A 137 -11.32 8.50 -25.34
C CYS A 137 -11.41 8.89 -26.82
N ALA A 138 -10.93 10.09 -27.15
CA ALA A 138 -10.71 10.52 -28.51
C ALA A 138 -9.22 10.72 -28.79
N VAL A 139 -8.84 10.46 -30.03
CA VAL A 139 -7.48 10.61 -30.56
C VAL A 139 -7.53 11.46 -31.82
N ALA A 140 -6.58 12.36 -32.01
CA ALA A 140 -6.48 13.18 -33.22
C ALA A 140 -5.95 12.39 -34.41
N LYS A 141 -5.18 11.33 -34.14
CA LYS A 141 -4.44 10.61 -35.17
C LYS A 141 -4.57 9.10 -35.01
N LYS A 142 -4.91 8.45 -36.13
CA LYS A 142 -4.86 7.00 -36.31
C LYS A 142 -3.99 6.67 -37.51
N SER A 143 -2.92 5.89 -37.34
CA SER A 143 -1.96 5.58 -38.41
C SER A 143 -1.67 4.09 -38.57
N CYS A 144 -1.21 3.69 -39.75
CA CYS A 144 -0.76 2.33 -40.03
C CYS A 144 0.61 2.09 -39.39
N SER A 145 0.77 1.02 -38.62
CA SER A 145 2.05 0.69 -37.99
C SER A 145 3.19 0.40 -38.98
N ILE A 146 2.89 0.01 -40.21
CA ILE A 146 3.90 -0.37 -41.22
C ILE A 146 4.48 0.83 -41.96
N CYS A 147 3.64 1.79 -42.36
CA CYS A 147 4.08 2.93 -43.19
C CYS A 147 3.76 4.32 -42.64
N GLY A 148 3.03 4.42 -41.52
CA GLY A 148 2.67 5.69 -40.89
C GLY A 148 1.58 6.49 -41.61
N ALA A 149 1.05 6.01 -42.75
CA ALA A 149 -0.09 6.63 -43.41
C ALA A 149 -1.35 6.58 -42.53
N ALA A 150 -2.31 7.48 -42.76
CA ALA A 150 -3.58 7.47 -42.04
C ALA A 150 -4.24 6.08 -42.13
N ALA A 151 -4.82 5.59 -41.03
CA ALA A 151 -5.43 4.26 -40.98
C ALA A 151 -6.47 4.10 -42.11
N GLY A 152 -6.37 3.01 -42.87
CA GLY A 152 -7.23 2.75 -44.03
C GLY A 152 -6.87 3.47 -45.34
N SER A 153 -5.82 4.31 -45.36
CA SER A 153 -5.39 5.03 -46.57
C SER A 153 -4.23 4.37 -47.35
N CYS A 154 -3.78 3.19 -46.92
CA CYS A 154 -2.72 2.42 -47.59
C CYS A 154 -3.16 0.96 -47.86
N GLY A 155 -2.35 0.20 -48.60
CA GLY A 155 -2.65 -1.19 -48.94
C GLY A 155 -2.36 -2.24 -47.85
N HIS A 156 -1.82 -1.84 -46.69
CA HIS A 156 -1.53 -2.77 -45.60
C HIS A 156 -2.80 -3.17 -44.86
N LYS A 157 -2.95 -4.46 -44.58
CA LYS A 157 -4.13 -5.02 -43.90
C LYS A 157 -3.82 -5.30 -42.43
N THR A 158 -4.63 -4.75 -41.53
CA THR A 158 -4.56 -5.04 -40.09
C THR A 158 -4.60 -6.54 -39.82
N GLY A 159 -3.69 -7.04 -38.99
CA GLY A 159 -3.53 -8.45 -38.66
C GLY A 159 -2.52 -9.22 -39.54
N GLU A 160 -2.13 -8.68 -40.70
CA GLU A 160 -1.09 -9.29 -41.55
C GLU A 160 0.32 -8.85 -41.12
N ARG A 161 1.34 -9.62 -41.53
CA ARG A 161 2.76 -9.30 -41.27
C ARG A 161 3.47 -8.80 -42.52
N TYR A 162 4.21 -7.71 -42.40
CA TYR A 162 5.01 -7.11 -43.46
C TYR A 162 6.45 -6.94 -42.95
N GLY A 163 7.41 -7.58 -43.60
CA GLY A 163 8.81 -7.53 -43.15
C GLY A 163 9.02 -8.02 -41.70
N GLY A 164 8.17 -8.95 -41.24
CA GLY A 164 8.18 -9.46 -39.86
C GLY A 164 7.34 -8.65 -38.86
N GLN A 165 6.98 -7.41 -39.18
CA GLN A 165 6.19 -6.53 -38.32
C GLN A 165 4.68 -6.77 -38.51
N LEU A 166 3.93 -6.81 -37.40
CA LEU A 166 2.46 -6.92 -37.42
C LEU A 166 1.83 -5.58 -37.80
N CYS A 167 0.94 -5.58 -38.80
CA CYS A 167 0.15 -4.42 -39.17
C CYS A 167 -1.00 -4.22 -38.17
N CYS A 168 -1.06 -3.04 -37.57
CA CYS A 168 -2.09 -2.60 -36.65
C CYS A 168 -2.34 -1.10 -36.80
N THR A 169 -3.46 -0.61 -36.26
CA THR A 169 -3.75 0.82 -36.15
C THR A 169 -3.09 1.38 -34.90
N LEU A 170 -2.27 2.40 -35.05
CA LEU A 170 -1.70 3.15 -33.93
C LEU A 170 -2.68 4.24 -33.51
N LEU A 171 -3.05 4.26 -32.23
CA LEU A 171 -3.81 5.33 -31.58
C LEU A 171 -2.82 6.36 -31.03
N GLU A 172 -2.85 7.56 -31.60
CA GLU A 172 -1.86 8.62 -31.37
C GLU A 172 -2.54 9.96 -31.05
N GLU A 173 -1.84 10.82 -30.33
CA GLU A 173 -2.31 12.18 -30.00
C GLU A 173 -3.72 12.19 -29.36
N PRO A 174 -3.91 11.57 -28.18
CA PRO A 174 -5.15 11.68 -27.43
C PRO A 174 -5.54 13.14 -27.24
N THR A 175 -6.82 13.45 -27.47
CA THR A 175 -7.37 14.81 -27.35
C THR A 175 -8.36 14.95 -26.21
N ASP A 176 -9.02 13.86 -25.82
CA ASP A 176 -9.90 13.82 -24.67
C ASP A 176 -10.01 12.40 -24.11
N ALA A 177 -10.33 12.32 -22.82
CA ALA A 177 -10.72 11.12 -22.12
C ALA A 177 -12.11 11.34 -21.51
N TYR A 178 -13.10 10.56 -21.88
CA TYR A 178 -14.47 10.78 -21.44
C TYR A 178 -14.74 10.13 -20.09
N GLU A 179 -14.40 8.85 -19.98
CA GLU A 179 -14.76 7.99 -18.87
C GLU A 179 -13.95 6.68 -18.91
N TRP A 180 -14.12 5.89 -17.87
CA TRP A 180 -13.81 4.46 -17.91
C TRP A 180 -15.03 3.68 -17.45
N SER A 181 -15.18 2.46 -17.94
CA SER A 181 -16.39 1.68 -17.74
C SER A 181 -16.10 0.24 -17.36
N PHE A 182 -16.88 -0.31 -16.43
CA PHE A 182 -17.03 -1.76 -16.31
C PHE A 182 -17.79 -2.30 -17.53
N VAL A 183 -17.21 -3.31 -18.17
CA VAL A 183 -17.76 -3.96 -19.37
C VAL A 183 -17.69 -5.46 -19.22
N ALA A 184 -18.50 -6.22 -19.97
CA ALA A 184 -18.38 -7.68 -19.97
C ALA A 184 -17.17 -8.16 -20.79
N VAL A 185 -16.84 -7.44 -21.87
CA VAL A 185 -15.76 -7.79 -22.80
C VAL A 185 -14.99 -6.52 -23.15
N PRO A 186 -13.74 -6.37 -22.70
CA PRO A 186 -12.92 -5.23 -23.03
C PRO A 186 -12.24 -5.42 -24.40
N ALA A 187 -11.97 -4.32 -25.11
CA ALA A 187 -11.16 -4.35 -26.33
C ALA A 187 -9.74 -4.86 -26.00
N GLN A 188 -9.13 -4.28 -24.97
CA GLN A 188 -7.85 -4.73 -24.42
C GLN A 188 -8.03 -5.87 -23.42
N ARG A 189 -7.42 -7.01 -23.70
CA ARG A 189 -7.59 -8.25 -22.95
C ARG A 189 -7.24 -8.12 -21.46
N GLU A 190 -6.30 -7.24 -21.13
CA GLU A 190 -5.78 -7.07 -19.77
C GLU A 190 -6.28 -5.79 -19.09
N ALA A 191 -7.20 -5.06 -19.72
CA ALA A 191 -7.91 -3.95 -19.10
C ALA A 191 -8.90 -4.50 -18.07
N GLY A 192 -8.72 -4.10 -16.82
CA GLY A 192 -9.55 -4.58 -15.73
C GLY A 192 -9.07 -4.16 -14.35
N VAL A 193 -9.91 -4.43 -13.36
CA VAL A 193 -9.54 -4.39 -11.94
C VAL A 193 -8.38 -5.36 -11.74
N THR A 194 -7.29 -4.83 -11.22
CA THR A 194 -6.14 -5.63 -10.84
C THR A 194 -6.14 -5.87 -9.35
N LYS A 195 -5.83 -7.10 -8.97
CA LYS A 195 -5.36 -7.35 -7.61
C LYS A 195 -4.12 -6.49 -7.44
N ALA A 196 -4.05 -5.70 -6.39
CA ALA A 196 -2.78 -5.15 -5.96
C ALA A 196 -1.83 -6.35 -5.82
N TYR A 197 -0.80 -6.43 -6.67
CA TYR A 197 0.34 -7.32 -6.44
C TYR A 197 1.08 -6.75 -5.24
N GLY A 198 0.54 -7.11 -4.08
CA GLY A 198 0.62 -6.35 -2.85
C GLY A 198 -0.42 -6.83 -1.84
N THR A 199 -1.03 -8.00 -2.03
CA THR A 199 -1.48 -8.73 -0.85
C THR A 199 -0.21 -9.16 -0.12
N ALA A 200 0.32 -8.28 0.75
CA ALA A 200 0.76 -8.77 2.02
C ALA A 200 -0.42 -9.59 2.52
N LEU A 201 -0.35 -10.93 2.35
CA LEU A 201 -1.31 -11.81 2.98
C LEU A 201 -1.42 -11.31 4.40
N SER A 202 -2.64 -11.06 4.87
CA SER A 202 -2.80 -10.67 6.26
C SER A 202 -2.04 -11.70 7.12
N PRO A 203 -1.49 -11.29 8.28
CA PRO A 203 -0.75 -12.22 9.13
C PRO A 203 -1.49 -13.54 9.40
N GLY A 204 -2.84 -13.52 9.37
CA GLY A 204 -3.68 -14.71 9.46
C GLY A 204 -3.67 -15.61 8.22
N GLU A 205 -3.64 -15.05 7.01
CA GLU A 205 -3.61 -15.81 5.76
C GLU A 205 -2.24 -16.42 5.48
N LEU A 206 -1.17 -15.68 5.79
CA LEU A 206 0.21 -16.14 5.64
C LEU A 206 0.50 -17.29 6.63
N LYS A 207 -0.01 -17.18 7.87
CA LYS A 207 0.03 -18.25 8.88
C LYS A 207 -0.77 -19.50 8.46
N LYS A 208 -1.95 -19.34 7.86
CA LYS A 208 -2.75 -20.45 7.33
C LYS A 208 -2.02 -21.18 6.20
N LYS A 209 -1.38 -20.46 5.29
CA LYS A 209 -0.59 -21.05 4.20
C LYS A 209 0.61 -21.84 4.73
N LEU A 210 1.39 -21.27 5.64
CA LEU A 210 2.56 -21.93 6.25
C LEU A 210 2.17 -23.18 7.06
N ALA A 211 0.99 -23.19 7.68
CA ALA A 211 0.49 -24.33 8.45
C ALA A 211 0.14 -25.56 7.59
N LEU A 212 0.04 -25.42 6.26
CA LEU A 212 -0.34 -26.50 5.34
C LEU A 212 0.83 -27.40 4.90
N GLY A 213 2.08 -27.12 5.30
CA GLY A 213 3.28 -27.91 4.91
C GLY A 213 4.15 -27.20 3.87
N GLU A 214 5.13 -27.89 3.25
CA GLU A 214 6.14 -27.29 2.34
C GLU A 214 5.53 -26.28 1.34
N VAL A 215 5.76 -24.99 1.59
CA VAL A 215 5.22 -23.89 0.78
C VAL A 215 6.33 -23.30 -0.07
N THR A 216 6.14 -23.27 -1.40
CA THR A 216 6.94 -22.41 -2.27
C THR A 216 6.42 -20.98 -2.21
N LEU A 217 7.20 -20.06 -1.62
CA LEU A 217 6.85 -18.65 -1.52
C LEU A 217 7.19 -17.91 -2.80
N LYS A 218 6.25 -17.12 -3.33
CA LYS A 218 6.56 -16.14 -4.39
C LYS A 218 7.32 -14.96 -3.80
N SER A 219 8.06 -14.22 -4.64
CA SER A 219 8.90 -13.07 -4.22
C SER A 219 8.15 -12.04 -3.34
N GLY A 220 6.89 -11.74 -3.66
CA GLY A 220 6.06 -10.84 -2.84
C GLY A 220 5.65 -11.41 -1.48
N GLU A 221 5.38 -12.71 -1.40
CA GLU A 221 5.04 -13.40 -0.15
C GLU A 221 6.28 -13.53 0.76
N ALA A 222 7.45 -13.79 0.17
CA ALA A 222 8.73 -13.81 0.88
C ALA A 222 9.07 -12.44 1.48
N LYS A 223 8.86 -11.35 0.71
CA LYS A 223 9.07 -9.99 1.20
C LYS A 223 8.10 -9.62 2.34
N ALA A 224 6.83 -9.99 2.22
CA ALA A 224 5.83 -9.76 3.28
C ALA A 224 6.17 -10.54 4.57
N LEU A 225 6.64 -11.78 4.45
CA LEU A 225 7.09 -12.58 5.58
C LEU A 225 8.32 -11.95 6.25
N LEU A 226 9.30 -11.50 5.46
CA LEU A 226 10.52 -10.86 5.96
C LEU A 226 10.18 -9.60 6.77
N THR A 227 9.35 -8.71 6.22
CA THR A 227 8.92 -7.49 6.94
C THR A 227 8.20 -7.82 8.25
N GLN A 228 7.40 -8.88 8.28
CA GLN A 228 6.71 -9.30 9.49
C GLN A 228 7.66 -9.92 10.53
N LEU A 229 8.72 -10.60 10.10
CA LEU A 229 9.78 -11.10 10.98
C LEU A 229 10.59 -9.94 11.58
N GLU A 230 11.03 -8.98 10.78
CA GLU A 230 11.76 -7.78 11.24
C GLU A 230 10.96 -7.00 12.30
N ARG A 231 9.63 -6.89 12.11
CA ARG A 231 8.73 -6.28 13.09
C ARG A 231 8.67 -7.07 14.40
N LEU A 232 8.60 -8.40 14.32
CA LEU A 232 8.56 -9.26 15.51
C LEU A 232 9.88 -9.26 16.26
N GLU A 233 11.02 -9.25 15.56
CA GLU A 233 12.35 -9.12 16.16
C GLU A 233 12.48 -7.80 16.92
N THR A 234 12.03 -6.69 16.32
CA THR A 234 12.01 -5.38 16.97
C THR A 234 11.16 -5.38 18.25
N LEU A 235 9.97 -6.00 18.20
CA LEU A 235 9.09 -6.10 19.38
C LEU A 235 9.64 -7.05 20.45
N ALA A 236 10.28 -8.14 20.05
CA ALA A 236 10.91 -9.08 20.97
C ALA A 236 12.06 -8.39 21.71
N GLN A 237 12.91 -7.66 20.99
CA GLN A 237 14.00 -6.88 21.59
C GLN A 237 13.47 -5.85 22.60
N ALA A 238 12.45 -5.07 22.21
CA ALA A 238 11.82 -4.12 23.14
C ALA A 238 11.21 -4.82 24.37
N GLY A 239 10.64 -6.01 24.20
CA GLY A 239 10.11 -6.83 25.27
C GLY A 239 11.20 -7.36 26.22
N GLU A 240 12.35 -7.76 25.70
CA GLU A 240 13.51 -8.20 26.49
C GLU A 240 14.12 -7.05 27.30
N GLU A 241 14.23 -5.87 26.69
CA GLU A 241 14.69 -4.65 27.36
C GLU A 241 13.74 -4.27 28.50
N TYR A 242 12.43 -4.32 28.26
CA TYR A 242 11.41 -4.04 29.26
C TYR A 242 11.38 -5.08 30.40
N LEU A 243 11.49 -6.37 30.08
CA LEU A 243 11.61 -7.42 31.09
C LEU A 243 12.88 -7.22 31.95
N SER A 244 13.99 -6.86 31.32
CA SER A 244 15.24 -6.57 32.01
C SER A 244 15.12 -5.36 32.93
N SER A 245 14.41 -4.31 32.51
CA SER A 245 14.16 -3.14 33.37
C SER A 245 13.30 -3.50 34.58
N LEU A 246 12.20 -4.23 34.37
CA LEU A 246 11.32 -4.69 35.44
C LEU A 246 12.06 -5.56 36.46
N ARG A 247 12.90 -6.52 35.99
CA ARG A 247 13.71 -7.36 36.87
C ARG A 247 14.66 -6.54 37.74
N ARG A 248 15.33 -5.54 37.15
CA ARG A 248 16.23 -4.64 37.89
C ARG A 248 15.48 -3.80 38.93
N GLU A 249 14.26 -3.35 38.63
CA GLU A 249 13.44 -2.61 39.59
C GLU A 249 13.01 -3.50 40.76
N VAL A 250 12.57 -4.73 40.48
CA VAL A 250 12.21 -5.72 41.51
C VAL A 250 13.39 -6.09 42.39
N GLU A 251 14.56 -6.35 41.79
CA GLU A 251 15.80 -6.62 42.52
C GLU A 251 16.16 -5.48 43.48
N LYS A 252 16.11 -4.23 42.99
CA LYS A 252 16.35 -3.04 43.82
C LYS A 252 15.37 -2.95 44.98
N ALA A 253 14.08 -3.14 44.71
CA ALA A 253 13.05 -3.06 45.73
C ALA A 253 13.21 -4.13 46.82
N LEU A 254 13.54 -5.36 46.43
CA LEU A 254 13.80 -6.48 47.35
C LEU A 254 14.97 -6.19 48.28
N VAL A 255 16.10 -5.70 47.75
CA VAL A 255 17.29 -5.37 48.55
C VAL A 255 17.03 -4.19 49.49
N LEU A 256 16.24 -3.20 49.05
CA LEU A 256 15.92 -2.02 49.86
C LEU A 256 14.98 -2.35 51.04
N GLN A 257 13.94 -3.15 50.80
CA GLN A 257 12.96 -3.48 51.84
C GLN A 257 13.42 -4.62 52.77
N HIS A 258 14.34 -5.48 52.29
CA HIS A 258 14.86 -6.60 53.05
C HIS A 258 16.41 -6.66 52.96
N PRO A 259 17.14 -5.84 53.74
CA PRO A 259 18.61 -5.78 53.71
C PRO A 259 19.32 -7.10 54.05
N ALA A 260 18.61 -8.06 54.66
CA ALA A 260 19.11 -9.40 54.93
C ALA A 260 19.18 -10.31 53.68
N LEU A 261 18.51 -9.93 52.58
CA LEU A 261 18.60 -10.63 51.30
C LEU A 261 19.87 -10.19 50.56
N THR A 262 20.75 -11.15 50.24
CA THR A 262 21.89 -10.88 49.36
C THR A 262 21.42 -10.54 47.94
N GLY A 263 22.08 -9.62 47.25
CA GLY A 263 21.70 -9.22 45.87
C GLY A 263 21.61 -10.39 44.89
N THR A 264 22.42 -11.45 45.07
CA THR A 264 22.37 -12.68 44.26
C THR A 264 21.06 -13.46 44.43
N LEU A 265 20.46 -13.48 45.61
CA LEU A 265 19.17 -14.11 45.87
C LEU A 265 18.02 -13.27 45.29
N ALA A 266 18.10 -11.94 45.42
CA ALA A 266 17.11 -11.01 44.84
C ALA A 266 17.08 -11.09 43.31
N GLN A 267 18.25 -11.16 42.67
CA GLN A 267 18.38 -11.32 41.23
C GLN A 267 17.76 -12.65 40.74
N LYS A 268 18.03 -13.76 41.44
CA LYS A 268 17.44 -15.07 41.13
C LYS A 268 15.93 -15.06 41.27
N ALA A 269 15.40 -14.43 42.33
CA ALA A 269 13.98 -14.28 42.53
C ALA A 269 13.33 -13.49 41.38
N ALA A 270 13.88 -12.31 41.03
CA ALA A 270 13.36 -11.49 39.94
C ALA A 270 13.44 -12.20 38.57
N ALA A 271 14.49 -12.97 38.31
CA ALA A 271 14.65 -13.70 37.05
C ALA A 271 13.57 -14.76 36.82
N SER A 272 13.05 -15.36 37.91
CA SER A 272 12.04 -16.44 37.86
C SER A 272 10.62 -15.95 37.57
N LEU A 273 10.35 -14.66 37.69
CA LEU A 273 9.03 -14.08 37.53
C LEU A 273 8.73 -13.72 36.07
N SER A 274 7.47 -13.92 35.67
CA SER A 274 6.93 -13.44 34.39
C SER A 274 6.76 -11.92 34.39
N CYS A 275 6.59 -11.34 33.19
CA CYS A 275 6.33 -9.90 33.03
C CYS A 275 5.17 -9.40 33.92
N ARG A 276 4.06 -10.14 33.93
CA ARG A 276 2.86 -9.78 34.70
C ARG A 276 3.10 -9.87 36.20
N GLU A 277 3.85 -10.89 36.64
CA GLU A 277 4.20 -11.05 38.06
C GLU A 277 5.15 -9.95 38.51
N LEU A 278 6.16 -9.59 37.71
CA LEU A 278 7.06 -8.47 37.99
C LEU A 278 6.30 -7.15 38.12
N GLN A 279 5.38 -6.86 37.20
CA GLN A 279 4.53 -5.66 37.26
C GLN A 279 3.64 -5.67 38.51
N SER A 280 3.02 -6.81 38.82
CA SER A 280 2.15 -6.96 39.99
C SER A 280 2.94 -6.82 41.30
N PHE A 281 4.18 -7.34 41.31
CA PHE A 281 5.11 -7.23 42.43
C PHE A 281 5.48 -5.77 42.69
N LEU A 282 5.89 -5.03 41.65
CA LEU A 282 6.18 -3.60 41.75
C LEU A 282 4.96 -2.78 42.18
N ALA A 283 3.77 -3.10 41.67
CA ALA A 283 2.53 -2.44 42.06
C ALA A 283 2.18 -2.68 43.54
N GLY A 284 2.42 -3.90 44.05
CA GLY A 284 2.15 -4.28 45.44
C GLY A 284 3.11 -3.68 46.45
N LEU A 285 4.33 -3.31 46.04
CA LEU A 285 5.35 -2.71 46.91
C LEU A 285 5.11 -1.23 47.26
N GLY A 286 4.13 -0.57 46.59
CA GLY A 286 3.82 0.84 46.81
C GLY A 286 4.89 1.81 46.31
N LYS A 287 4.56 3.12 46.24
CA LYS A 287 5.46 4.18 45.76
C LYS A 287 6.59 4.56 46.74
N ASP A 288 6.65 3.93 47.92
CA ASP A 288 7.57 4.31 49.00
C ASP A 288 8.99 3.72 48.85
N ALA A 289 9.27 2.98 47.77
CA ALA A 289 10.61 2.53 47.42
C ALA A 289 11.52 3.65 46.87
N SER A 290 11.41 4.87 47.41
CA SER A 290 12.43 5.89 47.16
C SER A 290 13.73 5.49 47.85
N LEU A 291 14.85 5.58 47.13
CA LEU A 291 16.17 5.36 47.72
C LEU A 291 16.33 6.28 48.93
N PRO A 292 16.82 5.79 50.09
CA PRO A 292 17.16 6.67 51.20
C PRO A 292 18.16 7.70 50.67
N VAL A 293 17.73 8.96 50.70
CA VAL A 293 18.55 10.05 50.22
C VAL A 293 19.77 10.13 51.15
N PRO A 294 21.01 10.05 50.64
CA PRO A 294 22.19 10.15 51.50
C PRO A 294 22.07 11.39 52.39
N GLN A 295 22.48 11.31 53.65
CA GLN A 295 22.35 12.43 54.61
C GLN A 295 23.04 13.73 54.13
N LEU A 296 23.93 13.62 53.15
CA LEU A 296 24.65 14.73 52.51
C LEU A 296 24.09 15.11 51.12
N TYR A 297 23.01 14.48 50.66
CA TYR A 297 22.37 14.84 49.40
C TYR A 297 21.76 16.22 49.48
N ARG A 298 22.00 17.01 48.45
CA ARG A 298 21.56 18.39 48.38
C ARG A 298 20.81 18.61 47.07
N PRO A 299 19.51 18.93 47.12
CA PRO A 299 18.74 19.20 45.92
C PRO A 299 19.32 20.39 45.14
N GLU A 300 19.34 20.31 43.82
CA GLU A 300 19.71 21.43 42.95
C GLU A 300 18.84 22.66 43.26
N GLY A 301 19.48 23.83 43.45
CA GLY A 301 18.81 25.09 43.79
C GLY A 301 18.83 25.48 45.29
N THR A 302 19.33 24.62 46.19
CA THR A 302 19.35 24.91 47.63
C THR A 302 20.61 25.69 48.04
N LYS A 303 20.50 26.96 48.49
CA LYS A 303 21.65 27.77 49.00
C LYS A 303 22.16 27.27 50.36
N ALA A 304 23.46 27.45 50.63
CA ALA A 304 24.09 26.89 51.82
C ALA A 304 23.78 27.78 53.01
N THR A 305 23.13 27.24 54.04
CA THR A 305 23.09 27.90 55.35
C THR A 305 24.44 27.72 56.02
N SER A 306 25.02 28.81 56.53
CA SER A 306 26.38 28.79 57.06
C SER A 306 26.44 28.04 58.40
N ASN A 307 27.45 27.19 58.58
CA ASN A 307 27.67 26.38 59.79
C ASN A 307 28.22 27.18 60.99
N ARG A 308 27.87 28.47 61.11
CA ARG A 308 28.38 29.37 62.17
C ARG A 308 27.90 29.03 63.60
N HIS A 309 27.04 28.02 63.76
CA HIS A 309 26.53 27.58 65.07
C HIS A 309 27.24 26.34 65.63
N PHE A 310 28.12 25.70 64.88
CA PHE A 310 29.00 24.66 65.44
C PHE A 310 30.24 25.32 66.05
N LYS A 311 30.22 25.50 67.38
CA LYS A 311 31.44 25.73 68.15
C LYS A 311 32.03 24.36 68.48
N LEU A 312 33.31 24.17 68.14
CA LEU A 312 34.13 23.04 68.55
C LEU A 312 34.27 23.00 70.09
#